data_AF-K1UBZ1-F1
#
_entry.id   AF-K1UBZ1-F1
#
_cell.length_a   1.000
_cell.length_b   1.000
_cell.length_c   1.000
_cell.angle_alpha   90.00
_cell.angle_beta   90.00
_cell.angle_gamma   90.00
#
_symmetry.space_group_name_H-M   'P 1'
#
loop_
_entity.id
_entity.type
_entity.pdbx_description
1 polymer ?
#
loop_
_entity_poly.entity_id
_entity_poly.type
_entity_poly.pdbx_seq_one_letter_code
_entity_poly.pdbx_strand_id
1 'polypeptide(L)'
;KGITARQIINERSIRNALTCDMALGCSTNTVLHLLAIAYEAGVPIDLKLFNEISAKTPNLCHLAPAGPTHMPDLYAAGGIPAVQAELAKAGLLDLGVPTVTGKTLGENIAGAHIMNDKAIRSIENPYSKTGGLQILWGNIAPDGCVVKRSAVAPEMQVHSGPARVFNSEETAIQAIYDGKIV
;
A
#
# COMPACT_ATOMS: atom_id res chain seq x y z
N LYS A 1 -18.61 7.22 25.15
CA LYS A 1 -18.18 5.80 25.09
C LYS A 1 -16.77 5.54 25.65
N GLY A 2 -15.97 6.55 26.04
CA GLY A 2 -14.63 6.31 26.64
C GLY A 2 -13.62 5.64 25.71
N ILE A 3 -13.85 5.67 24.39
CA ILE A 3 -12.96 5.07 23.38
C ILE A 3 -11.76 6.00 23.19
N THR A 4 -10.56 5.46 23.26
CA THR A 4 -9.30 6.19 23.08
C THR A 4 -8.60 5.79 21.80
N ALA A 5 -7.66 6.61 21.33
CA ALA A 5 -6.91 6.34 20.10
C ALA A 5 -6.17 4.99 20.15
N ARG A 6 -5.51 4.64 21.26
CA ARG A 6 -4.77 3.37 21.40
C ARG A 6 -5.66 2.13 21.47
N GLN A 7 -6.96 2.29 21.72
CA GLN A 7 -7.90 1.18 21.60
C GLN A 7 -8.25 0.89 20.13
N ILE A 8 -8.24 1.91 19.28
CA ILE A 8 -8.49 1.80 17.83
C ILE A 8 -7.21 1.46 17.08
N ILE A 9 -6.12 2.20 17.35
CA ILE A 9 -4.81 2.04 16.74
C ILE A 9 -4.02 1.02 17.57
N ASN A 10 -4.08 -0.23 17.13
CA ASN A 10 -3.40 -1.37 17.73
C ASN A 10 -2.80 -2.25 16.62
N GLU A 11 -2.16 -3.36 17.01
CA GLU A 11 -1.51 -4.27 16.03
C GLU A 11 -2.49 -4.75 14.94
N ARG A 12 -3.72 -5.11 15.33
CA ARG A 12 -4.73 -5.63 14.40
C ARG A 12 -5.16 -4.58 13.38
N SER A 13 -5.39 -3.34 13.84
CA SER A 13 -5.77 -2.24 12.93
C SER A 13 -4.62 -1.81 12.02
N ILE A 14 -3.38 -1.84 12.51
CA ILE A 14 -2.18 -1.51 11.72
C ILE A 14 -1.96 -2.55 10.63
N ARG A 15 -2.12 -3.84 10.94
CA ARG A 15 -2.10 -4.91 9.93
C ARG A 15 -3.19 -4.70 8.88
N ASN A 16 -4.42 -4.35 9.29
CA ASN A 16 -5.48 -4.00 8.33
C ASN A 16 -5.12 -2.79 7.45
N ALA A 17 -4.50 -1.75 8.03
CA ALA A 17 -4.07 -0.57 7.29
C ALA A 17 -3.01 -0.93 6.24
N LEU A 18 -2.04 -1.77 6.60
CA LEU A 18 -1.03 -2.29 5.68
C LEU A 18 -1.67 -3.14 4.56
N THR A 19 -2.61 -4.04 4.88
CA THR A 19 -3.35 -4.79 3.86
C THR A 19 -4.08 -3.85 2.90
N CYS A 20 -4.77 -2.82 3.39
CA CYS A 20 -5.45 -1.86 2.53
C CYS A 20 -4.45 -1.08 1.66
N ASP A 21 -3.32 -0.66 2.22
CA ASP A 21 -2.25 0.05 1.50
C ASP A 21 -1.68 -0.77 0.35
N MET A 22 -1.39 -2.06 0.61
CA MET A 22 -0.92 -3.02 -0.39
C MET A 22 -1.94 -3.25 -1.50
N ALA A 23 -3.22 -3.34 -1.14
CA ALA A 23 -4.32 -3.55 -2.10
C ALA A 23 -4.53 -2.34 -3.00
N LEU A 24 -4.36 -1.13 -2.47
CA LEU A 24 -4.53 0.12 -3.21
C LEU A 24 -3.28 0.52 -4.02
N GLY A 25 -2.11 0.00 -3.66
CA GLY A 25 -0.84 0.41 -4.26
C GLY A 25 -0.54 1.89 -3.97
N CYS A 26 -0.58 2.24 -2.69
CA CYS A 26 -0.43 3.61 -2.18
C CYS A 26 0.99 4.19 -2.34
N SER A 27 1.25 5.32 -1.68
CA SER A 27 2.55 5.99 -1.64
C SER A 27 3.57 5.17 -0.84
N THR A 28 4.84 5.19 -1.26
CA THR A 28 5.95 4.64 -0.47
C THR A 28 6.10 5.35 0.88
N ASN A 29 5.66 6.61 0.99
CA ASN A 29 5.67 7.35 2.26
C ASN A 29 4.76 6.72 3.32
N THR A 30 3.78 5.89 2.93
CA THR A 30 2.97 5.17 3.93
C THR A 30 3.83 4.26 4.80
N VAL A 31 4.95 3.73 4.29
CA VAL A 31 5.89 2.94 5.10
C VAL A 31 6.42 3.77 6.28
N LEU A 32 6.88 5.00 6.01
CA LEU A 32 7.38 5.92 7.04
C LEU A 32 6.28 6.28 8.05
N HIS A 33 5.11 6.67 7.55
CA HIS A 33 4.01 7.13 8.40
C HIS A 33 3.42 6.03 9.27
N LEU A 34 3.23 4.82 8.74
CA LEU A 34 2.71 3.71 9.53
C LEU A 34 3.71 3.24 10.58
N LEU A 35 5.02 3.23 10.28
CA LEU A 35 6.06 2.97 11.28
C LEU A 35 6.00 3.97 12.44
N ALA A 36 5.90 5.27 12.12
CA ALA A 36 5.78 6.32 13.12
C ALA A 36 4.49 6.21 13.95
N ILE A 37 3.34 5.97 13.31
CA ILE A 37 2.05 5.79 13.99
C ILE A 37 2.10 4.57 14.92
N ALA A 38 2.68 3.47 14.46
CA ALA A 38 2.81 2.24 15.25
C ALA A 38 3.71 2.46 16.47
N TYR A 39 4.83 3.16 16.29
CA TYR A 39 5.72 3.55 17.38
C TYR A 39 4.99 4.34 18.47
N GLU A 40 4.24 5.39 18.10
CA GLU A 40 3.45 6.21 19.04
C GLU A 40 2.30 5.44 19.73
N ALA A 41 1.76 4.44 19.03
CA ALA A 41 0.75 3.52 19.55
C ALA A 41 1.35 2.43 20.47
N GLY A 42 2.69 2.31 20.56
CA GLY A 42 3.36 1.25 21.30
C GLY A 42 3.23 -0.13 20.64
N VAL A 43 3.04 -0.16 19.32
CA VAL A 43 2.89 -1.38 18.53
C VAL A 43 4.21 -1.64 17.79
N PRO A 44 4.96 -2.70 18.14
CA PRO A 44 6.19 -3.01 17.45
C PRO A 44 5.88 -3.57 16.05
N ILE A 45 6.26 -2.83 15.02
CA ILE A 45 6.28 -3.30 13.63
C ILE A 45 7.64 -3.03 13.02
N ASP A 46 8.06 -3.88 12.09
CA ASP A 46 9.29 -3.71 11.34
C ASP A 46 9.03 -3.73 9.83
N LEU A 47 10.08 -3.50 9.04
CA LEU A 47 9.99 -3.52 7.58
C LEU A 47 9.69 -4.92 7.01
N LYS A 48 9.97 -6.01 7.74
CA LYS A 48 9.71 -7.37 7.27
C LYS A 48 8.20 -7.64 7.19
N LEU A 49 7.44 -7.10 8.14
CA LEU A 49 5.99 -7.20 8.14
C LEU A 49 5.35 -6.67 6.84
N PHE A 50 5.91 -5.62 6.23
CA PHE A 50 5.42 -5.10 4.96
C PHE A 50 5.49 -6.15 3.85
N ASN A 51 6.59 -6.90 3.77
CA ASN A 51 6.75 -7.97 2.78
C ASN A 51 5.86 -9.18 3.10
N GLU A 52 5.68 -9.53 4.37
CA GLU A 52 4.77 -10.61 4.78
C GLU A 52 3.33 -10.32 4.36
N ILE A 53 2.87 -9.08 4.54
CA ILE A 53 1.53 -8.63 4.15
C ILE A 53 1.44 -8.51 2.63
N SER A 54 2.43 -7.89 1.98
CA SER A 54 2.50 -7.76 0.52
C SER A 54 2.43 -9.11 -0.20
N ALA A 55 3.09 -10.15 0.33
CA ALA A 55 3.05 -11.50 -0.25
C ALA A 55 1.66 -12.15 -0.26
N LYS A 56 0.76 -11.74 0.64
CA LYS A 56 -0.58 -12.32 0.81
C LYS A 56 -1.70 -11.42 0.29
N THR A 57 -1.39 -10.16 0.00
CA THR A 57 -2.39 -9.14 -0.33
C THR A 57 -2.36 -8.83 -1.82
N PRO A 58 -3.41 -9.14 -2.59
CA PRO A 58 -3.46 -8.78 -3.99
C PRO A 58 -3.66 -7.27 -4.18
N ASN A 59 -3.09 -6.72 -5.25
CA ASN A 59 -3.29 -5.32 -5.63
C ASN A 59 -4.56 -5.20 -6.50
N LEU A 60 -5.57 -4.53 -5.95
CA LEU A 60 -6.93 -4.42 -6.51
C LEU A 60 -7.15 -3.12 -7.29
N CYS A 61 -6.34 -2.09 -7.02
CA CYS A 61 -6.45 -0.78 -7.64
C CYS A 61 -5.11 -0.32 -8.24
N HIS A 62 -5.19 0.31 -9.41
CA HIS A 62 -4.09 1.04 -10.06
C HIS A 62 -4.50 2.51 -10.22
N LEU A 63 -4.43 3.27 -9.13
CA LEU A 63 -4.71 4.71 -9.15
C LEU A 63 -3.47 5.48 -9.64
N ALA A 64 -3.68 6.63 -10.26
CA ALA A 64 -2.61 7.53 -10.66
C ALA A 64 -1.63 7.77 -9.48
N PRO A 65 -0.31 7.69 -9.71
CA PRO A 65 0.37 7.58 -11.01
C PRO A 65 0.54 6.15 -11.57
N ALA A 66 0.11 5.10 -10.85
CA ALA A 66 0.32 3.70 -11.26
C ALA A 66 -0.68 3.21 -12.34
N GLY A 67 -1.77 3.95 -12.55
CA GLY A 67 -2.74 3.64 -13.60
C GLY A 67 -3.61 4.84 -13.96
N PRO A 68 -4.60 4.65 -14.83
CA PRO A 68 -5.36 5.75 -15.45
C PRO A 68 -6.50 6.29 -14.57
N THR A 69 -6.80 5.67 -13.43
CA THR A 69 -7.93 6.03 -12.58
C THR A 69 -7.53 6.94 -11.42
N HIS A 70 -8.47 7.75 -10.95
CA HIS A 70 -8.24 8.75 -9.91
C HIS A 70 -9.18 8.53 -8.72
N MET A 71 -8.99 9.30 -7.64
CA MET A 71 -9.82 9.20 -6.44
C MET A 71 -11.34 9.29 -6.69
N PRO A 72 -11.86 10.13 -7.60
CA PRO A 72 -13.29 10.13 -7.93
C PRO A 72 -13.77 8.81 -8.55
N ASP A 73 -12.94 8.15 -9.34
CA ASP A 73 -13.26 6.84 -9.91
C ASP A 73 -13.32 5.76 -8.82
N LEU A 74 -12.37 5.79 -7.87
CA LEU A 74 -12.39 4.91 -6.71
C LEU A 74 -13.69 5.11 -5.91
N TYR A 75 -14.06 6.36 -5.64
CA TYR A 75 -15.30 6.68 -4.93
C TYR A 75 -16.52 6.15 -5.68
N ALA A 76 -16.62 6.41 -6.98
CA ALA A 76 -17.73 5.93 -7.82
C ALA A 76 -17.80 4.40 -7.89
N ALA A 77 -16.67 3.69 -7.80
CA ALA A 77 -16.59 2.24 -7.77
C ALA A 77 -16.98 1.62 -6.41
N GLY A 78 -17.31 2.43 -5.39
CA GLY A 78 -17.70 1.97 -4.05
C GLY A 78 -16.72 2.35 -2.93
N GLY A 79 -15.62 3.03 -3.28
CA GLY A 79 -14.68 3.62 -2.33
C GLY A 79 -13.87 2.60 -1.51
N ILE A 80 -13.28 3.10 -0.44
CA ILE A 80 -12.51 2.28 0.52
C ILE A 80 -13.34 1.12 1.11
N PRO A 81 -14.63 1.28 1.47
CA PRO A 81 -15.43 0.17 1.97
C PRO A 81 -15.55 -1.00 0.99
N ALA A 82 -15.66 -0.72 -0.32
CA ALA A 82 -15.70 -1.78 -1.33
C ALA A 82 -14.36 -2.55 -1.42
N VAL A 83 -13.23 -1.85 -1.37
CA VAL A 83 -11.90 -2.49 -1.30
C VAL A 83 -11.77 -3.34 -0.05
N GLN A 84 -12.20 -2.82 1.10
CA GLN A 84 -12.19 -3.56 2.36
C GLN A 84 -13.09 -4.80 2.31
N ALA A 85 -14.27 -4.70 1.68
CA ALA A 85 -15.17 -5.83 1.50
C ALA A 85 -14.54 -6.94 0.62
N GLU A 86 -13.85 -6.59 -0.47
CA GLU A 86 -13.12 -7.58 -1.28
C GLU A 86 -12.01 -8.28 -0.50
N LEU A 87 -11.21 -7.53 0.26
CA LEU A 87 -10.16 -8.10 1.11
C LEU A 87 -10.73 -9.00 2.22
N ALA A 88 -11.90 -8.63 2.76
CA ALA A 88 -12.61 -9.41 3.76
C ALA A 88 -13.07 -10.78 3.22
N LYS A 89 -13.48 -10.87 1.94
CA LYS A 89 -13.85 -12.16 1.31
C LYS A 89 -12.71 -13.18 1.35
N ALA A 90 -11.46 -12.71 1.23
CA ALA A 90 -10.27 -13.55 1.35
C ALA A 90 -9.74 -13.71 2.79
N GLY A 91 -10.45 -13.19 3.80
CA GLY A 91 -10.02 -13.25 5.19
C GLY A 91 -8.75 -12.46 5.49
N LEU A 92 -8.44 -11.44 4.67
CA LEU A 92 -7.20 -10.65 4.79
C LEU A 92 -7.32 -9.47 5.77
N LEU A 93 -8.54 -9.19 6.24
CA LEU A 93 -8.82 -8.15 7.23
C LEU A 93 -9.40 -8.74 8.50
N ASP A 94 -8.95 -8.22 9.63
CA ASP A 94 -9.58 -8.44 10.91
C ASP A 94 -10.81 -7.54 11.04
N LEU A 95 -12.00 -8.10 10.87
CA LEU A 95 -13.25 -7.36 10.90
C LEU A 95 -13.68 -6.94 12.31
N GLY A 96 -13.10 -7.53 13.36
CA GLY A 96 -13.48 -7.27 14.75
C GLY A 96 -12.78 -6.06 15.37
N VAL A 97 -11.94 -5.34 14.62
CA VAL A 97 -11.25 -4.15 15.12
C VAL A 97 -12.24 -3.01 15.38
N PRO A 98 -12.14 -2.29 16.51
CA PRO A 98 -13.01 -1.16 16.80
C PRO A 98 -12.66 0.03 15.89
N THR A 99 -13.66 0.84 15.55
CA THR A 99 -13.46 2.09 14.80
C THR A 99 -14.00 3.29 15.57
N VAL A 100 -13.74 4.48 15.05
CA VAL A 100 -14.23 5.75 15.60
C VAL A 100 -15.76 5.87 15.60
N THR A 101 -16.48 5.07 14.80
CA THR A 101 -17.96 5.05 14.82
C THR A 101 -18.51 4.37 16.08
N GLY A 102 -17.64 3.70 16.84
CA GLY A 102 -18.03 2.87 17.97
C GLY A 102 -18.68 1.55 17.54
N LYS A 103 -18.49 1.15 16.28
CA LYS A 103 -18.76 -0.17 15.71
C LYS A 103 -17.45 -0.83 15.29
N THR A 104 -17.47 -2.11 15.00
CA THR A 104 -16.36 -2.85 14.40
C THR A 104 -16.17 -2.49 12.92
N LEU A 105 -15.01 -2.81 12.34
CA LEU A 105 -14.76 -2.66 10.90
C LEU A 105 -15.82 -3.43 10.08
N GLY A 106 -16.10 -4.67 10.45
CA GLY A 106 -17.07 -5.52 9.77
C GLY A 106 -18.47 -4.92 9.72
N GLU A 107 -18.94 -4.34 10.82
CA GLU A 107 -20.23 -3.65 10.87
C GLU A 107 -20.26 -2.40 9.99
N ASN A 108 -19.14 -1.68 9.85
CA ASN A 108 -19.08 -0.45 9.05
C ASN A 108 -19.05 -0.74 7.54
N ILE A 109 -18.49 -1.89 7.13
CA ILE A 109 -18.43 -2.28 5.71
C ILE A 109 -19.54 -3.26 5.31
N ALA A 110 -20.49 -3.54 6.21
CA ALA A 110 -21.60 -4.43 5.93
C ALA A 110 -22.41 -3.96 4.71
N GLY A 111 -22.52 -4.81 3.69
CA GLY A 111 -23.20 -4.49 2.43
C GLY A 111 -22.38 -3.68 1.42
N ALA A 112 -21.15 -3.28 1.76
CA ALA A 112 -20.24 -2.65 0.80
C ALA A 112 -19.85 -3.65 -0.30
N HIS A 113 -19.84 -3.19 -1.54
CA HIS A 113 -19.50 -3.98 -2.72
C HIS A 113 -19.01 -3.07 -3.83
N ILE A 114 -18.34 -3.66 -4.83
CA ILE A 114 -17.90 -2.96 -6.03
C ILE A 114 -19.15 -2.50 -6.82
N MET A 115 -19.25 -1.20 -7.06
CA MET A 115 -20.36 -0.57 -7.80
C MET A 115 -20.13 -0.55 -9.31
N ASN A 116 -18.86 -0.50 -9.72
CA ASN A 116 -18.41 -0.66 -11.10
C ASN A 116 -16.94 -1.11 -11.11
N ASP A 117 -16.50 -1.70 -12.22
CA ASP A 117 -15.18 -2.30 -12.40
C ASP A 117 -14.08 -1.32 -12.85
N LYS A 118 -14.39 -0.02 -12.92
CA LYS A 118 -13.47 0.98 -13.46
C LYS A 118 -12.19 1.11 -12.63
N ALA A 119 -12.32 1.18 -11.30
CA ALA A 119 -11.20 1.51 -10.40
C ALA A 119 -10.85 0.40 -9.41
N ILE A 120 -11.78 -0.51 -9.11
CA ILE A 120 -11.58 -1.60 -8.16
C ILE A 120 -11.78 -2.93 -8.90
N ARG A 121 -10.77 -3.79 -8.87
CA ARG A 121 -10.90 -5.17 -9.33
C ARG A 121 -11.31 -6.09 -8.17
N SER A 122 -12.01 -7.17 -8.51
CA SER A 122 -12.40 -8.18 -7.51
C SER A 122 -11.18 -8.98 -7.04
N ILE A 123 -11.34 -9.65 -5.90
CA ILE A 123 -10.29 -10.48 -5.31
C ILE A 123 -9.87 -11.65 -6.22
N GLU A 124 -10.75 -12.11 -7.12
CA GLU A 124 -10.50 -13.19 -8.07
C GLU A 124 -9.73 -12.75 -9.32
N ASN A 125 -9.77 -11.46 -9.67
CA ASN A 125 -9.11 -10.91 -10.85
C ASN A 125 -8.28 -9.66 -10.52
N PRO A 126 -7.30 -9.73 -9.60
CA PRO A 126 -6.51 -8.57 -9.22
C PRO A 126 -5.53 -8.13 -10.33
N TYR A 127 -4.96 -6.92 -10.22
CA TYR A 127 -3.86 -6.50 -11.09
C TYR A 127 -2.59 -7.31 -10.83
N SER A 128 -2.33 -7.64 -9.56
CA SER A 128 -1.24 -8.50 -9.12
C SER A 128 -1.67 -9.34 -7.92
N LYS A 129 -1.10 -10.55 -7.80
CA LYS A 129 -1.30 -11.43 -6.64
C LYS A 129 -0.55 -10.97 -5.38
N THR A 130 0.33 -9.98 -5.53
CA THR A 130 1.10 -9.38 -4.44
C THR A 130 0.82 -7.89 -4.32
N GLY A 131 1.15 -7.31 -3.18
CA GLY A 131 0.92 -5.92 -2.85
C GLY A 131 1.68 -4.94 -3.73
N GLY A 132 1.22 -3.70 -3.72
CA GLY A 132 1.81 -2.62 -4.53
C GLY A 132 3.17 -2.11 -4.05
N LEU A 133 3.58 -2.45 -2.82
CA LEU A 133 4.89 -2.08 -2.26
C LEU A 133 5.74 -3.32 -1.99
N GLN A 134 7.06 -3.14 -2.05
CA GLN A 134 8.04 -4.17 -1.68
C GLN A 134 9.24 -3.52 -0.98
N ILE A 135 9.70 -4.14 0.11
CA ILE A 135 10.96 -3.82 0.76
C ILE A 135 12.07 -4.71 0.17
N LEU A 136 13.20 -4.10 -0.15
CA LEU A 136 14.39 -4.75 -0.69
C LEU A 136 15.56 -4.57 0.27
N TRP A 137 16.42 -5.58 0.34
CA TRP A 137 17.67 -5.55 1.10
C TRP A 137 18.83 -5.99 0.23
N GLY A 138 20.02 -5.53 0.58
CA GLY A 138 21.27 -5.91 -0.07
C GLY A 138 22.43 -5.11 0.49
N ASN A 139 23.61 -5.28 -0.10
CA ASN A 139 24.82 -4.55 0.30
C ASN A 139 24.67 -3.01 0.15
N ILE A 140 23.83 -2.52 -0.77
CA ILE A 140 23.56 -1.08 -0.95
C ILE A 140 22.48 -0.58 0.03
N ALA A 141 21.54 -1.42 0.43
CA ALA A 141 20.44 -1.09 1.33
C ALA A 141 20.42 -2.09 2.51
N PRO A 142 21.41 -2.06 3.41
CA PRO A 142 21.53 -3.03 4.50
C PRO A 142 20.35 -2.94 5.49
N ASP A 143 19.83 -1.73 5.71
CA ASP A 143 18.69 -1.46 6.59
C ASP A 143 17.34 -1.48 5.85
N GLY A 144 17.37 -1.76 4.54
CA GLY A 144 16.21 -1.86 3.68
C GLY A 144 15.89 -0.59 2.88
N CYS A 145 15.30 -0.77 1.71
CA CYS A 145 14.71 0.29 0.90
C CYS A 145 13.33 -0.13 0.37
N VAL A 146 12.53 0.83 -0.05
CA VAL A 146 11.16 0.58 -0.55
C VAL A 146 11.08 0.87 -2.04
N VAL A 147 10.36 0.02 -2.77
CA VAL A 147 9.94 0.27 -4.14
C VAL A 147 8.43 0.13 -4.28
N LYS A 148 7.82 1.01 -5.07
CA LYS A 148 6.42 0.88 -5.49
C LYS A 148 6.32 -0.14 -6.62
N ARG A 149 6.29 -1.42 -6.28
CA ARG A 149 6.26 -2.54 -7.22
C ARG A 149 5.15 -2.44 -8.26
N SER A 150 3.96 -1.92 -7.90
CA SER A 150 2.85 -1.77 -8.85
C SER A 150 3.10 -0.75 -9.97
N ALA A 151 4.09 0.14 -9.81
CA ALA A 151 4.48 1.13 -10.80
C ALA A 151 5.79 0.78 -11.53
N VAL A 152 6.38 -0.40 -11.27
CA VAL A 152 7.60 -0.85 -11.94
C VAL A 152 7.22 -1.59 -13.23
N ALA A 153 7.80 -1.15 -14.36
CA ALA A 153 7.60 -1.80 -15.66
C ALA A 153 7.97 -3.29 -15.60
N PRO A 154 7.25 -4.20 -16.30
CA PRO A 154 7.52 -5.65 -16.24
C PRO A 154 8.98 -6.03 -16.53
N GLU A 155 9.60 -5.38 -17.50
CA GLU A 155 11.00 -5.56 -17.90
C GLU A 155 12.01 -5.03 -16.87
N MET A 156 11.59 -4.17 -15.94
CA MET A 156 12.42 -3.60 -14.89
C MET A 156 12.31 -4.33 -13.55
N GLN A 157 11.52 -5.42 -13.47
CA GLN A 157 11.40 -6.22 -12.23
C GLN A 157 12.73 -6.87 -11.84
N VAL A 158 13.60 -7.15 -12.80
CA VAL A 158 14.99 -7.56 -12.59
C VAL A 158 15.85 -6.77 -13.58
N HIS A 159 16.71 -5.90 -13.08
CA HIS A 159 17.54 -5.02 -13.90
C HIS A 159 18.98 -5.00 -13.38
N SER A 160 19.93 -4.89 -14.30
CA SER A 160 21.35 -4.68 -14.00
C SER A 160 21.95 -3.71 -15.02
N GLY A 161 22.72 -2.74 -14.54
CA GLY A 161 23.35 -1.72 -15.35
C GLY A 161 24.44 -0.96 -14.57
N PRO A 162 25.30 -0.19 -15.27
CA PRO A 162 26.33 0.60 -14.62
C PRO A 162 25.71 1.72 -13.77
N ALA A 163 26.29 1.96 -12.59
CA ALA A 163 25.87 3.06 -11.74
C ALA A 163 26.33 4.41 -12.32
N ARG A 164 25.40 5.36 -12.44
CA ARG A 164 25.70 6.78 -12.69
C ARG A 164 25.28 7.57 -11.46
N VAL A 165 26.27 8.04 -10.69
CA VAL A 165 26.07 8.57 -9.34
C VAL A 165 26.04 10.09 -9.36
N PHE A 166 25.13 10.66 -8.58
CA PHE A 166 24.97 12.10 -8.38
C PHE A 166 24.92 12.38 -6.88
N ASN A 167 25.48 13.52 -6.46
CA ASN A 167 25.52 13.92 -5.05
C ASN A 167 24.40 14.90 -4.68
N SER A 168 23.57 15.31 -5.64
CA SER A 168 22.40 16.15 -5.40
C SER A 168 21.35 15.96 -6.49
N GLU A 169 20.10 16.29 -6.17
CA GLU A 169 18.99 16.27 -7.12
C GLU A 169 19.25 17.20 -8.30
N GLU A 170 19.78 18.41 -8.06
CA GLU A 170 20.04 19.42 -9.09
C GLU A 170 21.04 18.90 -10.13
N THR A 171 22.11 18.22 -9.69
CA THR A 171 23.11 17.65 -10.60
C THR A 171 22.55 16.49 -11.43
N ALA A 172 21.64 15.69 -10.86
CA ALA A 172 20.96 14.61 -11.58
C ALA A 172 19.99 15.17 -12.63
N ILE A 173 19.19 16.19 -12.26
CA ILE A 173 18.25 16.87 -13.17
C ILE A 173 19.01 17.51 -14.34
N GLN A 174 20.10 18.23 -14.06
CA GLN A 174 20.91 18.84 -15.13
C GLN A 174 21.46 17.78 -16.08
N ALA A 175 21.91 16.64 -15.57
CA ALA A 175 22.40 15.55 -16.42
C ALA A 175 21.29 14.94 -17.32
N ILE A 176 20.05 14.87 -16.83
CA ILE A 176 18.90 14.45 -17.64
C ILE A 176 18.66 15.46 -18.76
N TYR A 177 18.56 16.76 -18.45
CA TYR A 177 18.29 17.80 -19.44
C TYR A 177 19.39 17.97 -20.47
N ASP A 178 20.65 17.72 -20.09
CA ASP A 178 21.79 17.72 -20.99
C ASP A 178 21.87 16.46 -21.87
N GLY A 179 20.94 15.50 -21.73
CA GLY A 179 20.96 14.24 -22.47
C GLY A 179 22.10 13.29 -22.06
N LYS A 180 22.61 13.41 -20.84
CA LYS A 180 23.70 12.57 -20.33
C LYS A 180 23.20 11.25 -19.75
N ILE A 181 21.91 11.09 -19.47
CA ILE A 181 21.30 9.81 -19.05
C ILE A 181 20.81 9.07 -20.30
N VAL A 182 21.33 7.86 -20.52
CA VAL A 182 21.05 7.01 -21.70
C VAL A 182 20.59 5.63 -21.26
#